data_AF-A0A956QKL2-F1
#
_entry.id   AF-A0A956QKL2-F1
#
_cell.length_a   1.000
_cell.length_b   1.000
_cell.length_c   1.000
_cell.angle_alpha   90.00
_cell.angle_beta   90.00
_cell.angle_gamma   90.00
#
_symmetry.space_group_name_H-M   'P 1'
#
loop_
_entity.id
_entity.type
_entity.pdbx_description
1 polymer ?
#
loop_
_entity_poly.entity_id
_entity_poly.type
_entity_poly.pdbx_seq_one_letter_code
_entity_poly.pdbx_strand_id
1 'polypeptide(L)'
;MHLLRNRGLSLLEAMLALGLFTLLGVIGAYALRGSVQIHTRVSTQQAAEQSINRAVSRLDRELLAASAFEIATAQVPDHLGGGGSDGQAVWFLSDVDPLTGRSMRTVDGSPFWQKTILYYLVVPTNHDALCGYTCVGGVAPSGTFDDRCPHKILIRKVLDVGSDTDPTDEATAETLPANVNAWLTQPDAFDVSGLAGEADSEQVEVVAGDLLWFTVELAAPEVTVTVKAAPWSEFEKRLAVGSVSLEGEPGVREHRYTLTLRH
;
A
#
# COMPACT_ATOMS: atom_id res chain seq x y z
N MET A 1 2.02 -31.27 71.01
CA MET A 1 1.46 -31.90 69.80
C MET A 1 0.09 -31.26 69.55
N HIS A 2 0.07 -30.16 68.79
CA HIS A 2 -1.14 -29.39 68.52
C HIS A 2 -1.97 -30.15 67.47
N LEU A 3 -3.10 -30.71 67.89
CA LEU A 3 -4.08 -31.28 66.96
C LEU A 3 -4.62 -30.14 66.09
N LEU A 4 -4.21 -30.12 64.82
CA LEU A 4 -4.80 -29.30 63.78
C LEU A 4 -6.28 -29.68 63.67
N ARG A 5 -7.13 -28.82 64.23
CA ARG A 5 -8.59 -28.91 64.14
C ARG A 5 -8.98 -28.71 62.69
N ASN A 6 -9.23 -29.80 61.96
CA ASN A 6 -9.87 -29.78 60.65
C ASN A 6 -11.29 -29.21 60.81
N ARG A 7 -11.42 -27.89 60.61
CA ARG A 7 -12.72 -27.24 60.43
C ARG A 7 -13.17 -27.54 59.00
N GLY A 8 -14.16 -28.40 58.84
CA GLY A 8 -14.79 -28.63 57.55
C GLY A 8 -15.38 -27.31 57.02
N LEU A 9 -15.15 -27.02 55.73
CA LEU A 9 -15.75 -25.88 55.05
C LEU A 9 -17.27 -25.90 55.25
N SER A 10 -17.84 -24.77 55.67
CA SER A 10 -19.30 -24.67 55.72
C SER A 10 -19.86 -24.55 54.29
N LEU A 11 -21.04 -25.12 54.05
CA LEU A 11 -21.75 -25.01 52.75
C LEU A 11 -21.90 -23.55 52.28
N LEU A 12 -22.09 -22.64 53.24
CA LEU A 12 -22.23 -21.20 52.99
C LEU A 12 -20.93 -20.57 52.49
N GLU A 13 -19.79 -21.00 53.04
CA GLU A 13 -18.45 -20.56 52.64
C GLU A 13 -18.10 -21.06 51.23
N ALA A 14 -18.49 -22.30 50.89
CA ALA A 14 -18.36 -22.84 49.54
C ALA A 14 -19.23 -22.10 48.51
N MET A 15 -20.48 -21.76 48.86
CA MET A 15 -21.36 -20.96 48.00
C MET A 15 -20.82 -19.55 47.76
N LEU A 16 -20.31 -18.89 48.80
CA LEU A 16 -19.68 -17.58 48.69
C LEU A 16 -18.42 -17.62 47.82
N ALA A 17 -17.56 -18.63 48.02
CA ALA A 17 -16.35 -18.80 47.22
C ALA A 17 -16.67 -19.03 45.73
N LEU A 18 -17.67 -19.87 45.43
CA LEU A 18 -18.11 -20.12 44.05
C LEU A 18 -18.72 -18.88 43.40
N GLY A 19 -19.54 -18.13 44.15
CA GLY A 19 -20.12 -16.86 43.70
C GLY A 19 -19.06 -15.80 43.41
N LEU A 20 -18.05 -15.68 44.29
CA LEU A 20 -16.93 -14.76 44.08
C LEU A 20 -16.08 -15.19 42.88
N PHE A 21 -15.78 -16.48 42.76
CA PHE A 21 -14.97 -16.99 41.65
C PHE A 21 -15.67 -16.83 40.29
N THR A 22 -16.99 -17.08 40.23
CA THR A 22 -17.78 -16.85 39.01
C THR A 22 -17.86 -15.36 38.66
N LEU A 23 -18.07 -14.47 39.64
CA LEU A 23 -18.04 -13.03 39.43
C LEU A 23 -16.68 -12.56 38.89
N LEU A 24 -15.58 -13.01 39.51
CA LEU A 24 -14.22 -12.71 39.05
C LEU A 24 -13.95 -13.29 37.65
N GLY A 25 -14.45 -14.49 37.36
CA GLY A 25 -14.35 -15.11 36.05
C GLY A 25 -15.08 -14.32 34.96
N VAL A 26 -16.28 -13.81 35.26
CA VAL A 26 -17.04 -12.95 34.34
C VAL A 26 -16.30 -11.63 34.09
N ILE A 27 -15.82 -10.96 35.15
CA ILE A 27 -15.04 -9.72 35.03
C ILE A 27 -13.77 -9.97 34.20
N GLY A 28 -13.05 -11.05 34.48
CA GLY A 28 -11.87 -11.45 33.71
C GLY A 28 -12.17 -11.71 32.24
N ALA A 29 -13.28 -12.39 31.93
CA ALA A 29 -13.70 -12.63 30.56
C ALA A 29 -14.04 -11.33 29.81
N TYR A 30 -14.72 -10.38 30.46
CA TYR A 30 -14.98 -9.06 29.87
C TYR A 30 -13.70 -8.26 29.64
N ALA A 31 -12.79 -8.24 30.62
CA ALA A 31 -11.51 -7.55 30.50
C ALA A 31 -10.66 -8.16 29.37
N LEU A 32 -10.62 -9.49 29.25
CA LEU A 32 -9.90 -10.18 28.18
C LEU A 32 -10.50 -9.85 26.80
N ARG A 33 -11.83 -9.89 26.67
CA ARG A 33 -12.51 -9.51 25.42
C ARG A 33 -12.19 -8.07 25.02
N GLY A 34 -12.26 -7.13 25.97
CA GLY A 34 -11.90 -5.74 25.73
C GLY A 34 -10.43 -5.57 25.31
N SER A 35 -9.51 -6.29 25.97
CA SER A 35 -8.08 -6.27 25.63
C SER A 35 -7.81 -6.79 24.23
N VAL A 36 -8.42 -7.91 23.82
CA VAL A 36 -8.30 -8.46 22.47
C VAL A 36 -8.85 -7.49 21.43
N GLN A 37 -10.01 -6.87 21.68
CA GLN A 37 -10.59 -5.89 20.77
C GLN A 37 -9.68 -4.67 20.57
N ILE A 38 -9.17 -4.09 21.67
CA ILE A 38 -8.24 -2.95 21.60
C ILE A 38 -6.95 -3.36 20.88
N HIS A 39 -6.40 -4.52 21.20
CA HIS A 39 -5.18 -5.01 20.56
C HIS A 39 -5.36 -5.17 19.05
N THR A 40 -6.45 -5.82 18.61
CA THR A 40 -6.73 -5.97 17.17
C THR A 40 -6.87 -4.63 16.48
N ARG A 41 -7.62 -3.69 17.07
CA ARG A 41 -7.80 -2.34 16.51
C ARG A 41 -6.49 -1.58 16.35
N VAL A 42 -5.63 -1.62 17.38
CA VAL A 42 -4.32 -0.96 17.32
C VAL A 42 -3.43 -1.63 16.27
N SER A 43 -3.40 -2.96 16.24
CA SER A 43 -2.59 -3.71 15.27
C SER A 43 -2.96 -3.43 13.82
N THR A 44 -4.25 -3.30 13.52
CA THR A 44 -4.73 -3.08 12.15
C THR A 44 -4.49 -1.65 11.69
N GLN A 45 -4.58 -0.69 12.60
CA GLN A 45 -4.21 0.70 12.31
C GLN A 45 -2.70 0.84 12.08
N GLN A 46 -1.89 0.15 12.88
CA GLN A 46 -0.43 0.12 12.69
C GLN A 46 -0.04 -0.54 11.36
N ALA A 47 -0.74 -1.59 10.94
CA ALA A 47 -0.51 -2.21 9.63
C ALA A 47 -0.79 -1.24 8.48
N ALA A 48 -1.93 -0.54 8.51
CA ALA A 48 -2.27 0.47 7.51
C ALA A 48 -1.24 1.62 7.46
N GLU A 49 -0.79 2.11 8.62
CA GLU A 49 0.27 3.13 8.70
C GLU A 49 1.61 2.61 8.18
N GLN A 50 1.96 1.35 8.46
CA GLN A 50 3.18 0.73 7.95
C GLN A 50 3.16 0.62 6.42
N SER A 51 2.03 0.23 5.81
CA SER A 51 1.88 0.17 4.36
C SER A 51 2.07 1.54 3.71
N ILE A 52 1.45 2.58 4.27
CA ILE A 52 1.65 3.96 3.81
C ILE A 52 3.11 4.37 3.93
N ASN A 53 3.74 4.15 5.09
CA ASN A 53 5.13 4.56 5.31
C ASN A 53 6.11 3.87 4.37
N ARG A 54 5.87 2.60 4.01
CA ARG A 54 6.68 1.88 3.01
C ARG A 54 6.53 2.51 1.63
N ALA A 55 5.29 2.75 1.19
CA ALA A 55 4.98 3.39 -0.08
C ALA A 55 5.65 4.77 -0.20
N VAL A 56 5.42 5.62 0.80
CA VAL A 56 5.93 7.00 0.85
C VAL A 56 7.46 7.01 0.90
N SER A 57 8.08 6.24 1.80
CA SER A 57 9.54 6.26 1.96
C SER A 57 10.27 5.80 0.69
N ARG A 58 9.69 4.84 -0.04
CA ARG A 58 10.25 4.34 -1.28
C ARG A 58 10.11 5.36 -2.41
N LEU A 59 8.89 5.87 -2.61
CA LEU A 59 8.57 6.81 -3.67
C LEU A 59 9.27 8.17 -3.48
N ASP A 60 9.29 8.71 -2.26
CA ASP A 60 9.95 9.98 -1.94
C ASP A 60 11.44 9.96 -2.32
N ARG A 61 12.15 8.87 -1.98
CA ARG A 61 13.56 8.71 -2.31
C ARG A 61 13.84 8.82 -3.82
N GLU A 62 12.95 8.27 -4.64
CA GLU A 62 13.15 8.23 -6.09
C GLU A 62 12.64 9.51 -6.77
N LEU A 63 11.54 10.09 -6.28
CA LEU A 63 11.07 11.40 -6.74
C LEU A 63 12.09 12.51 -6.46
N LEU A 64 12.88 12.43 -5.38
CA LEU A 64 13.96 13.39 -5.13
C LEU A 64 15.07 13.41 -6.21
N ALA A 65 15.16 12.34 -7.01
CA ALA A 65 16.07 12.24 -8.16
C ALA A 65 15.38 12.56 -9.50
N ALA A 66 14.05 12.70 -9.52
CA ALA A 66 13.28 12.99 -10.73
C ALA A 66 13.40 14.47 -11.15
N SER A 67 13.27 14.73 -12.46
CA SER A 67 13.08 16.08 -12.99
C SER A 67 11.59 16.41 -13.09
N ALA A 68 11.25 17.68 -12.85
CA ALA A 68 9.89 18.22 -13.03
C ALA A 68 9.39 18.15 -14.47
N PHE A 69 10.30 18.04 -15.45
CA PHE A 69 9.97 18.00 -16.88
C PHE A 69 9.92 16.57 -17.44
N GLU A 70 10.51 15.62 -16.72
CA GLU A 70 10.63 14.21 -17.14
C GLU A 70 9.78 13.30 -16.24
N ILE A 71 8.52 13.69 -16.03
CA ILE A 71 7.53 12.99 -15.21
C ILE A 71 6.15 13.09 -15.83
N ALA A 72 5.39 12.00 -15.76
CA ALA A 72 4.01 11.93 -16.23
C ALA A 72 3.15 11.03 -15.34
N THR A 73 1.83 11.18 -15.47
CA THR A 73 0.84 10.39 -14.74
C THR A 73 -0.30 9.91 -15.64
N ALA A 74 -0.94 8.83 -15.23
CA ALA A 74 -2.12 8.26 -15.90
C ALA A 74 -3.03 7.59 -14.87
N GLN A 75 -4.26 7.27 -15.26
CA GLN A 75 -5.15 6.43 -14.45
C GLN A 75 -4.87 4.96 -14.72
N VAL A 76 -4.84 4.16 -13.65
CA VAL A 76 -4.79 2.70 -13.78
C VAL A 76 -6.19 2.19 -14.13
N PRO A 77 -6.35 1.22 -15.04
CA PRO A 77 -7.67 0.68 -15.36
C PRO A 77 -8.43 0.16 -14.13
N ASP A 78 -9.76 0.08 -14.24
CA ASP A 78 -10.61 -0.62 -13.29
C ASP A 78 -10.47 -2.13 -13.51
N HIS A 79 -10.00 -2.83 -12.49
CA HIS A 79 -9.83 -4.28 -12.54
C HIS A 79 -10.93 -5.07 -11.81
N LEU A 80 -11.81 -4.39 -11.06
CA LEU A 80 -12.92 -5.02 -10.34
C LEU A 80 -14.25 -4.92 -11.09
N GLY A 81 -14.34 -4.04 -12.09
CA GLY A 81 -15.53 -3.82 -12.91
C GLY A 81 -16.58 -2.92 -12.24
N GLY A 82 -16.23 -2.27 -11.13
CA GLY A 82 -17.12 -1.37 -10.37
C GLY A 82 -17.23 0.04 -10.98
N GLY A 83 -16.46 0.34 -12.01
CA GLY A 83 -16.35 1.62 -12.71
C GLY A 83 -15.29 2.57 -12.15
N GLY A 84 -14.67 2.24 -11.01
CA GLY A 84 -13.64 3.06 -10.36
C GLY A 84 -12.24 2.59 -10.75
N SER A 85 -11.37 3.52 -11.14
CA SER A 85 -9.96 3.25 -11.43
C SER A 85 -9.22 2.78 -10.17
N ASP A 86 -8.31 1.82 -10.28
CA ASP A 86 -7.56 1.31 -9.12
C ASP A 86 -6.70 2.38 -8.42
N GLY A 87 -6.34 3.45 -9.13
CA GLY A 87 -5.48 4.52 -8.65
C GLY A 87 -4.81 5.25 -9.80
N GLN A 88 -3.73 5.96 -9.51
CA GLN A 88 -2.88 6.54 -10.55
C GLN A 88 -1.61 5.73 -10.78
N ALA A 89 -1.07 5.87 -11.98
CA ALA A 89 0.30 5.57 -12.30
C ALA A 89 1.09 6.89 -12.34
N VAL A 90 2.34 6.85 -11.88
CA VAL A 90 3.33 7.90 -12.09
C VAL A 90 4.59 7.27 -12.65
N TRP A 91 5.17 7.87 -13.66
CA TRP A 91 6.48 7.46 -14.17
C TRP A 91 7.35 8.66 -14.49
N PHE A 92 8.65 8.47 -14.32
CA PHE A 92 9.65 9.52 -14.49
C PHE A 92 11.00 8.93 -14.86
N LEU A 93 11.86 9.77 -15.44
CA LEU A 93 13.23 9.38 -15.75
C LEU A 93 14.12 9.42 -14.51
N SER A 94 15.01 8.43 -14.40
CA SER A 94 16.05 8.37 -13.38
C SER A 94 17.43 8.47 -14.04
N ASP A 95 18.27 9.35 -13.50
CA ASP A 95 19.67 9.49 -13.91
C ASP A 95 20.59 8.50 -13.17
N VAL A 96 20.04 7.60 -12.36
CA VAL A 96 20.83 6.67 -11.56
C VAL A 96 21.17 5.43 -12.38
N ASP A 97 22.45 5.16 -12.57
CA ASP A 97 22.92 3.92 -13.17
C ASP A 97 22.56 2.73 -12.26
N PRO A 98 21.81 1.73 -12.75
CA PRO A 98 21.40 0.58 -11.95
C PRO A 98 22.56 -0.30 -11.47
N LEU A 99 23.71 -0.29 -12.15
CA LEU A 99 24.88 -1.09 -11.78
C LEU A 99 25.68 -0.46 -10.65
N THR A 100 25.90 0.86 -10.70
CA THR A 100 26.73 1.58 -9.72
C THR A 100 25.94 2.30 -8.64
N GLY A 101 24.64 2.53 -8.86
CA GLY A 101 23.77 3.31 -7.98
C GLY A 101 24.13 4.79 -7.93
N ARG A 102 24.86 5.30 -8.93
CA ARG A 102 25.32 6.69 -9.00
C ARG A 102 24.51 7.47 -10.03
N SER A 103 24.24 8.74 -9.72
CA SER A 103 23.69 9.68 -10.69
C SER A 103 24.72 9.93 -11.79
N MET A 104 24.29 9.68 -13.02
CA MET A 104 25.03 9.86 -14.25
C MET A 104 24.72 11.24 -14.84
N ARG A 105 25.74 11.83 -15.44
CA ARG A 105 25.68 13.16 -16.04
C ARG A 105 26.32 13.11 -17.41
N THR A 106 25.72 13.82 -18.34
CA THR A 106 26.29 14.02 -19.66
C THR A 106 27.50 14.96 -19.59
N VAL A 107 28.24 15.10 -20.69
CA VAL A 107 29.39 16.01 -20.81
C VAL A 107 29.02 17.47 -20.53
N ASP A 108 27.77 17.88 -20.79
CA ASP A 108 27.30 19.24 -20.50
C ASP A 108 26.80 19.45 -19.06
N GLY A 109 26.77 18.37 -18.25
CA GLY A 109 26.34 18.39 -16.86
C GLY A 109 24.84 18.19 -16.64
N SER A 110 24.05 18.03 -17.70
CA SER A 110 22.64 17.62 -17.59
C SER A 110 22.51 16.17 -17.10
N PRO A 111 21.36 15.78 -16.52
CA PRO A 111 21.12 14.39 -16.15
C PRO A 111 21.25 13.46 -17.36
N PHE A 112 22.02 12.38 -17.24
CA PHE A 112 22.04 11.33 -18.26
C PHE A 112 21.02 10.27 -17.88
N TRP A 113 19.84 10.33 -18.48
CA TRP A 113 18.72 9.44 -18.17
C TRP A 113 19.05 8.00 -18.50
N GLN A 114 18.94 7.14 -17.49
CA GLN A 114 19.32 5.74 -17.55
C GLN A 114 18.12 4.81 -17.70
N LYS A 115 17.04 5.08 -16.95
CA LYS A 115 15.87 4.21 -16.87
C LYS A 115 14.60 5.01 -16.58
N THR A 116 13.46 4.47 -16.99
CA THR A 116 12.14 4.94 -16.58
C THR A 116 11.70 4.20 -15.32
N ILE A 117 11.31 4.92 -14.29
CA ILE A 117 10.75 4.35 -13.06
C ILE A 117 9.24 4.54 -13.07
N LEU A 118 8.48 3.46 -12.93
CA LEU A 118 7.03 3.44 -12.93
C LEU A 118 6.49 2.95 -11.58
N TYR A 119 5.58 3.72 -10.98
CA TYR A 119 4.77 3.32 -9.84
C TYR A 119 3.31 3.29 -10.22
N TYR A 120 2.58 2.26 -9.81
CA TYR A 120 1.13 2.21 -10.01
C TYR A 120 0.45 1.34 -8.96
N LEU A 121 -0.78 1.70 -8.63
CA LEU A 121 -1.61 0.97 -7.69
C LEU A 121 -2.56 0.04 -8.44
N VAL A 122 -2.63 -1.23 -8.04
CA VAL A 122 -3.38 -2.26 -8.78
C VAL A 122 -4.01 -3.28 -7.83
N VAL A 123 -5.16 -3.83 -8.23
CA VAL A 123 -5.74 -5.02 -7.60
C VAL A 123 -5.09 -6.29 -8.17
N PRO A 124 -4.63 -7.26 -7.37
CA PRO A 124 -4.05 -8.50 -7.90
C PRO A 124 -5.10 -9.41 -8.57
N THR A 125 -4.72 -10.20 -9.58
CA THR A 125 -5.65 -11.07 -10.36
C THR A 125 -6.31 -12.16 -9.52
N ASN A 126 -5.61 -12.68 -8.50
CA ASN A 126 -6.09 -13.72 -7.57
C ASN A 126 -6.59 -13.12 -6.24
N HIS A 127 -7.17 -11.92 -6.32
CA HIS A 127 -7.64 -11.14 -5.18
C HIS A 127 -8.53 -11.96 -4.22
N ASP A 128 -9.56 -12.64 -4.73
CA ASP A 128 -10.55 -13.30 -3.88
C ASP A 128 -9.95 -14.46 -3.07
N ALA A 129 -9.03 -15.23 -3.65
CA ALA A 129 -8.35 -16.31 -2.93
C ALA A 129 -7.34 -15.76 -1.92
N LEU A 130 -6.66 -14.65 -2.25
CA LEU A 130 -5.70 -13.99 -1.38
C LEU A 130 -6.37 -13.37 -0.15
N CYS A 131 -7.47 -12.66 -0.37
CA CYS A 131 -8.16 -11.87 0.64
C CYS A 131 -9.28 -12.67 1.35
N GLY A 132 -9.71 -13.80 0.78
CA GLY A 132 -10.86 -14.56 1.28
C GLY A 132 -12.19 -13.82 1.12
N TYR A 133 -12.22 -12.79 0.28
CA TYR A 133 -13.33 -11.85 0.14
C TYR A 133 -13.41 -11.32 -1.29
N THR A 134 -14.62 -11.18 -1.82
CA THR A 134 -14.85 -10.58 -3.15
C THR A 134 -15.12 -9.09 -3.03
N CYS A 135 -14.33 -8.27 -3.72
CA CYS A 135 -14.61 -6.84 -3.86
C CYS A 135 -15.24 -6.56 -5.22
N VAL A 136 -16.41 -5.92 -5.24
CA VAL A 136 -17.05 -5.50 -6.50
C VAL A 136 -16.48 -4.18 -7.01
N GLY A 137 -15.75 -3.46 -6.16
CA GLY A 137 -15.22 -2.14 -6.42
C GLY A 137 -16.31 -1.09 -6.59
N GLY A 138 -15.90 0.13 -6.87
CA GLY A 138 -16.73 1.18 -7.43
C GLY A 138 -16.24 2.58 -7.15
N VAL A 139 -16.79 3.49 -7.95
CA VAL A 139 -16.45 4.91 -7.97
C VAL A 139 -16.71 5.56 -6.61
N ALA A 140 -15.66 6.19 -6.06
CA ALA A 140 -15.73 6.98 -4.84
C ALA A 140 -16.74 8.14 -4.98
N PRO A 141 -17.43 8.55 -3.90
CA PRO A 141 -18.27 9.75 -3.93
C PRO A 141 -17.56 11.01 -4.44
N SER A 142 -16.26 11.15 -4.16
CA SER A 142 -15.47 12.30 -4.59
C SER A 142 -14.96 12.24 -6.04
N GLY A 143 -15.09 11.10 -6.74
CA GLY A 143 -14.60 11.02 -8.11
C GLY A 143 -14.19 9.63 -8.58
N THR A 144 -13.13 9.58 -9.36
CA THR A 144 -12.87 8.55 -10.39
C THR A 144 -12.26 7.23 -9.90
N PHE A 145 -11.88 7.12 -8.64
CA PHE A 145 -11.10 5.98 -8.15
C PHE A 145 -11.96 5.01 -7.34
N ASP A 146 -11.52 3.76 -7.29
CA ASP A 146 -12.11 2.76 -6.42
C ASP A 146 -11.74 3.02 -4.96
N ASP A 147 -12.75 3.24 -4.12
CA ASP A 147 -12.60 3.41 -2.68
C ASP A 147 -13.21 2.27 -1.87
N ARG A 148 -13.59 1.17 -2.52
CA ARG A 148 -14.27 0.04 -1.85
C ARG A 148 -13.33 -1.11 -1.59
N CYS A 149 -12.32 -1.32 -2.43
CA CYS A 149 -11.31 -2.36 -2.25
C CYS A 149 -10.05 -1.81 -1.56
N PRO A 150 -9.76 -2.21 -0.31
CA PRO A 150 -8.53 -1.81 0.40
C PRO A 150 -7.36 -2.77 0.14
N HIS A 151 -7.50 -3.76 -0.75
CA HIS A 151 -6.51 -4.82 -0.98
C HIS A 151 -5.62 -4.53 -2.19
N LYS A 152 -5.45 -3.26 -2.56
CA LYS A 152 -4.60 -2.88 -3.68
C LYS A 152 -3.14 -2.88 -3.25
N ILE A 153 -2.27 -3.13 -4.21
CA ILE A 153 -0.82 -3.19 -4.02
C ILE A 153 -0.14 -2.15 -4.90
N LEU A 154 0.86 -1.47 -4.34
CA LEU A 154 1.70 -0.53 -5.06
C LEU A 154 2.85 -1.29 -5.69
N ILE A 155 2.89 -1.29 -7.01
CA ILE A 155 3.97 -1.90 -7.80
C ILE A 155 4.94 -0.81 -8.22
N ARG A 156 6.23 -1.14 -8.17
CA ARG A 156 7.30 -0.39 -8.82
C ARG A 156 7.91 -1.23 -9.94
N LYS A 157 8.08 -0.63 -11.11
CA LYS A 157 8.81 -1.19 -12.26
C LYS A 157 9.97 -0.26 -12.64
N VAL A 158 11.09 -0.87 -13.02
CA VAL A 158 12.19 -0.22 -13.73
C VAL A 158 12.10 -0.67 -15.18
N LEU A 159 12.02 0.31 -16.07
CA LEU A 159 11.88 0.10 -17.49
C LEU A 159 13.09 0.69 -18.24
N ASP A 160 13.50 0.02 -19.31
CA ASP A 160 14.48 0.49 -20.30
C ASP A 160 13.78 0.50 -21.67
N VAL A 161 13.12 1.60 -21.97
CA VAL A 161 12.13 1.62 -23.05
C VAL A 161 12.79 1.93 -24.38
N GLY A 162 12.77 0.93 -25.27
CA GLY A 162 13.27 1.07 -26.64
C GLY A 162 14.61 0.37 -26.82
N SER A 163 15.68 1.13 -27.06
CA SER A 163 17.02 0.56 -27.21
C SER A 163 17.74 0.57 -25.86
N ASP A 164 18.42 -0.53 -25.53
CA ASP A 164 19.18 -0.66 -24.30
C ASP A 164 20.04 0.57 -24.02
N THR A 165 19.88 1.14 -22.83
CA THR A 165 20.66 2.31 -22.41
C THR A 165 22.10 1.89 -22.07
N ASP A 166 23.08 2.37 -22.84
CA ASP A 166 24.50 2.21 -22.56
C ASP A 166 25.01 3.39 -21.70
N PRO A 167 25.49 3.17 -20.47
CA PRO A 167 25.98 4.22 -19.58
C PRO A 167 27.25 4.94 -20.09
N THR A 168 27.82 4.50 -21.21
CA THR A 168 28.99 5.10 -21.86
C THR A 168 28.68 5.80 -23.20
N ASP A 169 27.45 5.69 -23.71
CA ASP A 169 27.00 6.36 -24.93
C ASP A 169 25.77 7.24 -24.68
N GLU A 170 25.97 8.56 -24.62
CA GLU A 170 24.88 9.51 -24.38
C GLU A 170 23.78 9.48 -25.47
N ALA A 171 24.05 8.93 -26.65
CA ALA A 171 23.06 8.79 -27.71
C ALA A 171 21.96 7.76 -27.38
N THR A 172 22.21 6.89 -26.40
CA THR A 172 21.24 5.89 -25.93
C THR A 172 20.48 6.33 -24.68
N ALA A 173 20.44 7.64 -24.38
CA ALA A 173 19.70 8.14 -23.22
C ALA A 173 18.23 7.73 -23.28
N GLU A 174 17.72 7.24 -22.15
CA GLU A 174 16.31 6.92 -21.98
C GLU A 174 15.44 8.16 -22.24
N THR A 175 14.33 7.97 -22.93
CA THR A 175 13.33 9.02 -23.17
C THR A 175 12.04 8.70 -22.44
N LEU A 176 11.40 9.72 -21.86
CA LEU A 176 10.16 9.51 -21.13
C LEU A 176 9.09 8.91 -22.05
N PRO A 177 8.57 7.71 -21.74
CA PRO A 177 7.52 7.10 -22.54
C PRO A 177 6.26 7.97 -22.52
N ALA A 178 5.65 8.19 -23.69
CA ALA A 178 4.42 8.97 -23.79
C ALA A 178 3.21 8.29 -23.12
N ASN A 179 3.26 6.97 -22.94
CA ASN A 179 2.23 6.17 -22.29
C ASN A 179 2.87 4.91 -21.69
N VAL A 180 2.32 4.44 -20.55
CA VAL A 180 2.76 3.24 -19.85
C VAL A 180 1.72 2.12 -19.77
N ASN A 181 0.57 2.25 -20.45
CA ASN A 181 -0.55 1.30 -20.35
C ASN A 181 -0.17 -0.17 -20.56
N ALA A 182 0.84 -0.46 -21.41
CA ALA A 182 1.31 -1.81 -21.65
C ALA A 182 1.93 -2.48 -20.42
N TRP A 183 2.43 -1.70 -19.46
CA TRP A 183 3.07 -2.17 -18.24
C TRP A 183 2.18 -2.04 -16.99
N LEU A 184 0.93 -1.56 -17.13
CA LEU A 184 -0.04 -1.49 -16.03
C LEU A 184 -0.75 -2.83 -15.83
N THR A 185 0.04 -3.87 -15.61
CA THR A 185 -0.42 -5.26 -15.50
C THR A 185 -0.62 -5.67 -14.04
N GLN A 186 -1.57 -6.59 -13.83
CA GLN A 186 -1.88 -7.15 -12.52
C GLN A 186 -0.99 -8.37 -12.23
N PRO A 187 -0.35 -8.46 -11.05
CA PRO A 187 0.33 -9.70 -10.63
C PRO A 187 -0.67 -10.76 -10.14
N ASP A 188 -0.19 -12.00 -9.98
CA ASP A 188 -0.90 -13.05 -9.25
C ASP A 188 -0.58 -12.92 -7.76
N ALA A 189 -1.58 -12.48 -6.97
CA ALA A 189 -1.39 -12.12 -5.58
C ALA A 189 -0.21 -11.15 -5.38
N PHE A 190 0.82 -11.55 -4.64
CA PHE A 190 2.05 -10.78 -4.43
C PHE A 190 3.22 -11.25 -5.32
N ASP A 191 2.99 -12.22 -6.20
CA ASP A 191 4.01 -12.74 -7.10
C ASP A 191 4.13 -11.88 -8.37
N VAL A 192 5.27 -11.21 -8.48
CA VAL A 192 5.62 -10.34 -9.62
C VAL A 192 6.53 -11.02 -10.64
N SER A 193 6.83 -12.31 -10.49
CA SER A 193 7.75 -13.03 -11.38
C SER A 193 7.28 -13.02 -12.84
N GLY A 194 5.97 -13.08 -13.08
CA GLY A 194 5.38 -12.97 -14.41
C GLY A 194 5.53 -11.58 -15.05
N LEU A 195 5.61 -10.53 -14.23
CA LEU A 195 5.74 -9.14 -14.70
C LEU A 195 7.18 -8.82 -15.10
N ALA A 196 8.17 -9.48 -14.48
CA ALA A 196 9.58 -9.30 -14.80
C ALA A 196 9.97 -9.87 -16.19
N GLY A 197 9.09 -10.66 -16.82
CA GLY A 197 9.28 -11.15 -18.19
C GLY A 197 8.64 -10.26 -19.26
N GLU A 198 8.04 -9.14 -18.87
CA GLU A 198 7.46 -8.18 -19.81
C GLU A 198 8.55 -7.45 -20.60
N ALA A 199 8.23 -7.06 -21.84
CA ALA A 199 9.15 -6.28 -22.67
C ALA A 199 9.56 -4.99 -21.93
N ASP A 200 10.84 -4.64 -22.07
CA ASP A 200 11.46 -3.45 -21.48
C ASP A 200 11.45 -3.41 -19.94
N SER A 201 10.99 -4.47 -19.25
CA SER A 201 10.97 -4.53 -17.79
C SER A 201 12.22 -5.21 -17.24
N GLU A 202 13.02 -4.46 -16.48
CA GLU A 202 14.25 -5.00 -15.88
C GLU A 202 14.04 -5.46 -14.43
N GLN A 203 13.22 -4.70 -13.68
CA GLN A 203 12.99 -4.96 -12.28
C GLN A 203 11.53 -4.66 -11.93
N VAL A 204 10.91 -5.56 -11.17
CA VAL A 204 9.57 -5.39 -10.63
C VAL A 204 9.58 -5.70 -9.14
N GLU A 205 8.94 -4.87 -8.33
CA GLU A 205 8.76 -5.11 -6.90
C GLU A 205 7.37 -4.69 -6.41
N VAL A 206 6.86 -5.41 -5.41
CA VAL A 206 5.75 -4.93 -4.58
C VAL A 206 6.31 -4.02 -3.50
N VAL A 207 5.96 -2.74 -3.55
CA VAL A 207 6.43 -1.73 -2.59
C VAL A 207 5.62 -1.77 -1.30
N ALA A 208 4.30 -1.85 -1.44
CA ALA A 208 3.36 -1.90 -0.33
C ALA A 208 2.09 -2.63 -0.75
N GLY A 209 1.43 -3.27 0.21
CA GLY A 209 0.10 -3.85 0.04
C GLY A 209 -0.91 -3.22 0.98
N ASP A 210 -2.16 -3.67 0.90
CA ASP A 210 -3.27 -3.18 1.72
C ASP A 210 -3.50 -1.67 1.61
N LEU A 211 -3.31 -1.13 0.40
CA LEU A 211 -3.60 0.27 0.09
C LEU A 211 -5.00 0.41 -0.48
N LEU A 212 -5.63 1.53 -0.13
CA LEU A 212 -6.93 1.93 -0.64
C LEU A 212 -6.78 2.80 -1.89
N TRP A 213 -5.87 3.77 -1.84
CA TRP A 213 -5.78 4.83 -2.83
C TRP A 213 -4.34 5.32 -2.99
N PHE A 214 -3.98 5.63 -4.22
CA PHE A 214 -2.73 6.28 -4.60
C PHE A 214 -3.03 7.31 -5.70
N THR A 215 -2.75 8.58 -5.43
CA THR A 215 -2.86 9.67 -6.40
C THR A 215 -1.60 10.51 -6.44
N VAL A 216 -1.32 11.04 -7.63
CA VAL A 216 -0.22 11.93 -7.93
C VAL A 216 -0.75 13.10 -8.77
N GLU A 217 -0.60 14.30 -8.23
CA GLU A 217 -0.95 15.56 -8.88
C GLU A 217 0.35 16.27 -9.27
N LEU A 218 0.52 16.54 -10.57
CA LEU A 218 1.68 17.26 -11.11
C LEU A 218 1.34 18.74 -11.27
N ALA A 219 2.13 19.61 -10.63
CA ALA A 219 2.03 21.06 -10.72
C ALA A 219 3.44 21.66 -10.75
N ALA A 220 4.15 21.47 -11.87
CA ALA A 220 5.58 21.74 -11.99
C ALA A 220 5.99 23.11 -11.38
N PRO A 221 7.04 23.15 -10.52
CA PRO A 221 7.96 22.05 -10.19
C PRO A 221 7.47 21.12 -9.06
N GLU A 222 6.23 21.27 -8.61
CA GLU A 222 5.70 20.52 -7.47
C GLU A 222 5.02 19.22 -7.89
N VAL A 223 5.16 18.20 -7.06
CA VAL A 223 4.43 16.94 -7.15
C VAL A 223 3.79 16.66 -5.82
N THR A 224 2.47 16.49 -5.83
CA THR A 224 1.70 16.13 -4.64
C THR A 224 1.29 14.67 -4.72
N VAL A 225 1.70 13.89 -3.74
CA VAL A 225 1.36 12.47 -3.63
C VAL A 225 0.37 12.30 -2.49
N THR A 226 -0.70 11.53 -2.72
CA THR A 226 -1.62 11.08 -1.67
C THR A 226 -1.67 9.56 -1.66
N VAL A 227 -1.43 8.98 -0.49
CA VAL A 227 -1.56 7.54 -0.24
C VAL A 227 -2.59 7.33 0.86
N LYS A 228 -3.55 6.43 0.66
CA LYS A 228 -4.52 6.03 1.68
C LYS A 228 -4.50 4.53 1.91
N ALA A 229 -4.75 4.13 3.14
CA ALA A 229 -4.90 2.74 3.56
C ALA A 229 -6.03 2.63 4.58
N ALA A 230 -6.75 1.51 4.57
CA ALA A 230 -7.84 1.24 5.50
C ALA A 230 -7.48 0.05 6.41
N PRO A 231 -7.81 0.10 7.72
CA PRO A 231 -7.66 -1.04 8.61
C PRO A 231 -8.75 -2.07 8.30
N TRP A 232 -8.62 -2.78 7.18
CA TRP A 232 -9.72 -3.54 6.58
C TRP A 232 -10.28 -4.63 7.49
N SER A 233 -9.46 -5.31 8.29
CA SER A 233 -9.93 -6.34 9.23
C SER A 233 -10.65 -5.77 10.47
N GLU A 234 -10.54 -4.46 10.72
CA GLU A 234 -11.47 -3.76 11.63
C GLU A 234 -12.78 -3.43 10.90
N PHE A 235 -12.67 -3.00 9.64
CA PHE A 235 -13.82 -2.57 8.84
C PHE A 235 -14.75 -3.73 8.46
N GLU A 236 -14.22 -4.91 8.12
CA GLU A 236 -15.03 -6.09 7.77
C GLU A 236 -16.00 -6.51 8.89
N LYS A 237 -15.70 -6.16 10.14
CA LYS A 237 -16.55 -6.46 11.31
C LYS A 237 -17.79 -5.58 11.38
N ARG A 238 -17.82 -4.46 10.64
CA ARG A 238 -18.85 -3.41 10.73
C ARG A 238 -19.38 -2.91 9.39
N LEU A 239 -18.65 -3.12 8.29
CA LEU A 239 -18.96 -2.67 6.94
C LEU A 239 -18.89 -3.85 5.97
N ALA A 240 -19.68 -3.78 4.89
CA ALA A 240 -19.56 -4.68 3.75
C ALA A 240 -18.41 -4.21 2.83
N VAL A 241 -17.17 -4.34 3.32
CA VAL A 241 -15.92 -4.00 2.59
C VAL A 241 -15.99 -4.54 1.16
N GLY A 242 -15.46 -3.80 0.18
CA GLY A 242 -15.54 -4.20 -1.23
C GLY A 242 -16.85 -3.85 -1.93
N SER A 243 -17.91 -3.49 -1.19
CA SER A 243 -19.23 -3.11 -1.76
C SER A 243 -19.76 -1.77 -1.27
N VAL A 244 -19.28 -1.28 -0.13
CA VAL A 244 -19.56 0.08 0.36
C VAL A 244 -18.31 0.96 0.22
N SER A 245 -18.55 2.25 0.00
CA SER A 245 -17.52 3.29 0.01
C SER A 245 -16.81 3.31 1.36
N LEU A 246 -15.47 3.30 1.33
CA LEU A 246 -14.64 3.51 2.52
C LEU A 246 -14.18 4.98 2.64
N GLU A 247 -14.48 5.82 1.65
CA GLU A 247 -14.21 7.24 1.73
C GLU A 247 -14.90 7.90 2.93
N GLY A 248 -14.13 8.65 3.71
CA GLY A 248 -14.63 9.32 4.92
C GLY A 248 -14.85 8.41 6.13
N GLU A 249 -14.64 7.09 6.01
CA GLU A 249 -14.80 6.18 7.12
C GLU A 249 -13.79 6.45 8.24
N PRO A 250 -14.22 6.59 9.51
CA PRO A 250 -13.32 6.77 10.63
C PRO A 250 -12.31 5.61 10.72
N GLY A 251 -11.03 5.96 10.68
CA GLY A 251 -9.93 5.00 10.73
C GLY A 251 -9.18 4.81 9.42
N VAL A 252 -9.73 5.28 8.28
CA VAL A 252 -8.92 5.41 7.06
C VAL A 252 -7.75 6.35 7.34
N ARG A 253 -6.55 5.90 6.98
CA ARG A 253 -5.32 6.66 7.12
C ARG A 253 -4.97 7.27 5.79
N GLU A 254 -4.55 8.52 5.83
CA GLU A 254 -4.13 9.28 4.67
C GLU A 254 -2.78 9.92 4.98
N HIS A 255 -1.88 9.85 4.01
CA HIS A 255 -0.66 10.64 3.99
C HIS A 255 -0.60 11.39 2.66
N ARG A 256 -0.63 12.72 2.75
CA ARG A 256 -0.52 13.63 1.62
C ARG A 256 0.68 14.54 1.84
N TYR A 257 1.57 14.60 0.85
CA TYR A 257 2.77 15.42 0.89
C TYR A 257 3.09 15.98 -0.49
N THR A 258 3.78 17.12 -0.50
CA THR A 258 4.20 17.81 -1.70
C THR A 258 5.72 17.92 -1.71
N LEU A 259 6.33 17.56 -2.83
CA LEU A 259 7.76 17.69 -3.08
C LEU A 259 7.99 18.72 -4.19
N THR A 260 9.11 19.44 -4.10
CA THR A 260 9.62 20.25 -5.21
C THR A 260 10.68 19.43 -5.95
N LEU A 261 10.41 19.12 -7.22
CA LEU A 261 11.32 18.39 -8.08
C LEU A 261 12.44 19.29 -8.60
N ARG A 262 13.52 18.65 -9.05
CA ARG A 262 14.64 19.36 -9.68
C ARG A 262 14.23 19.84 -11.07
N HIS A 263 14.88 20.90 -11.53
CA HIS A 263 14.85 21.31 -12.93
C HIS A 263 15.70 20.34 -13.75
#